data_AF-A0A5B7C8Q6-F1
#
_entry.id   AF-A0A5B7C8Q6-F1
#
_cell.length_a   1.000
_cell.length_b   1.000
_cell.length_c   1.000
_cell.angle_alpha   90.00
_cell.angle_beta   90.00
_cell.angle_gamma   90.00
#
_symmetry.space_group_name_H-M   'P 1'
#
loop_
_entity.id
_entity.type
_entity.pdbx_description
1 polymer ?
#
loop_
_entity_poly.entity_id
_entity_poly.type
_entity_poly.pdbx_seq_one_letter_code
_entity_poly.pdbx_strand_id
1 'polypeptide(L)'
;GVWKHCSYNSTKLQTPRCDYEFSDYPWPERDNSSFPSHLEILDYLDSYAKYFDLLKFVSFNSKVVEIRFVGDRETTTDDLGGKSGEYGSLLPGRTVWEVAVQTNQSETVQWYACE
;
A
#
# COMPACT_ATOMS: atom_id res chain seq x y z
N GLY A 1 -8.26 0.88 -5.69
CA GLY A 1 -8.93 -0.10 -4.81
C GLY A 1 -10.33 -0.44 -5.30
N VAL A 2 -11.00 -1.38 -4.64
CA VAL A 2 -12.31 -1.93 -5.04
C VAL A 2 -13.39 -0.85 -5.19
N TRP A 3 -13.43 0.15 -4.30
CA TRP A 3 -14.42 1.22 -4.32
C TRP A 3 -14.41 2.10 -5.58
N LYS A 4 -13.26 2.22 -6.25
CA LYS A 4 -13.12 3.06 -7.47
C LYS A 4 -13.41 2.30 -8.76
N HIS A 5 -13.09 1.00 -8.82
CA HIS A 5 -13.08 0.24 -10.08
C HIS A 5 -14.10 -0.90 -10.14
N CYS A 6 -14.58 -1.39 -9.00
CA CYS A 6 -15.44 -2.57 -8.90
C CYS A 6 -16.69 -2.26 -8.07
N SER A 7 -17.30 -1.10 -8.29
CA SER A 7 -18.53 -0.69 -7.60
C SER A 7 -19.59 -0.30 -8.62
N TYR A 8 -20.77 -0.92 -8.52
CA TYR A 8 -21.98 -0.43 -9.18
C TYR A 8 -22.44 0.86 -8.50
N ASN A 9 -23.21 1.69 -9.22
CA ASN A 9 -23.74 2.94 -8.65
C ASN A 9 -24.58 2.73 -7.38
N SER A 10 -25.22 1.57 -7.25
CA SER A 10 -26.01 1.17 -6.08
C SER A 10 -25.19 0.58 -4.93
N THR A 11 -23.87 0.43 -5.08
CA THR A 11 -23.01 -0.18 -4.07
C THR A 11 -22.93 0.71 -2.84
N LYS A 12 -23.20 0.10 -1.68
CA LYS A 12 -23.11 0.71 -0.36
C LYS A 12 -22.36 -0.21 0.59
N LEU A 13 -21.82 0.38 1.65
CA LEU A 13 -21.20 -0.33 2.75
C LEU A 13 -22.23 -1.23 3.47
N GLN A 14 -21.78 -2.35 4.02
CA GLN A 14 -22.64 -3.24 4.83
C GLN A 14 -22.57 -2.94 6.33
N THR A 15 -21.66 -2.03 6.73
CA THR A 15 -21.43 -1.61 8.11
C THR A 15 -21.65 -0.09 8.25
N PRO A 16 -21.98 0.40 9.45
CA PRO A 16 -22.00 1.84 9.74
C PRO A 16 -20.64 2.51 9.54
N ARG A 17 -20.63 3.85 9.42
CA ARG A 17 -19.39 4.65 9.27
C ARG A 17 -18.40 4.42 10.41
N CYS A 18 -18.88 4.39 11.65
CA CYS A 18 -18.06 4.24 12.84
C CYS A 18 -17.27 2.93 12.92
N ASP A 19 -17.73 1.88 12.21
CA ASP A 19 -17.10 0.57 12.23
C ASP A 19 -16.09 0.38 11.08
N TYR A 20 -16.08 1.30 10.10
CA TYR A 20 -15.22 1.23 8.91
C TYR A 20 -14.10 2.27 8.88
N GLU A 21 -14.19 3.30 9.71
CA GLU A 21 -13.20 4.37 9.75
C GLU A 21 -11.83 3.93 10.30
N PHE A 22 -10.80 4.69 9.98
CA PHE A 22 -9.49 4.56 10.59
C PHE A 22 -9.52 5.09 12.04
N SER A 23 -8.82 4.41 12.95
CA SER A 23 -8.80 4.74 14.38
C SER A 23 -8.21 6.12 14.70
N ASP A 24 -7.36 6.64 13.80
CA ASP A 24 -6.68 7.94 13.89
C ASP A 24 -7.32 9.01 13.00
N TYR A 25 -8.38 8.68 12.26
CA TYR A 25 -9.10 9.61 11.40
C TYR A 25 -10.60 9.27 11.35
N PRO A 26 -11.38 9.75 12.34
CA PRO A 26 -12.80 9.42 12.41
C PRO A 26 -13.58 9.98 11.21
N TRP A 27 -14.57 9.22 10.74
CA TRP A 27 -15.41 9.62 9.62
C TRP A 27 -16.40 10.71 10.08
N PRO A 28 -16.55 11.83 9.34
CA PRO A 28 -17.65 12.77 9.57
C PRO A 28 -19.04 12.10 9.64
N GLU A 29 -19.96 12.64 10.46
CA GLU A 29 -21.31 12.09 10.61
C GLU A 29 -21.35 10.62 11.07
N ARG A 30 -20.48 10.23 12.01
CA ARG A 30 -20.38 8.86 12.55
C ARG A 30 -21.74 8.24 12.93
N ASP A 31 -22.61 9.05 13.53
CA ASP A 31 -23.91 8.61 14.06
C ASP A 31 -25.01 8.54 12.98
N ASN A 32 -24.69 8.85 11.73
CA ASN A 32 -25.63 8.73 10.62
C ASN A 32 -25.96 7.25 10.37
N SER A 33 -27.22 6.88 10.58
CA SER A 33 -27.72 5.51 10.49
C SER A 33 -27.81 4.97 9.06
N SER A 34 -27.55 5.80 8.03
CA SER A 34 -27.50 5.35 6.65
C SER A 34 -26.18 4.65 6.33
N PHE A 35 -26.23 3.60 5.52
CA PHE A 35 -25.02 2.97 4.99
C PHE A 35 -24.40 3.86 3.89
N PRO A 36 -23.11 4.24 4.01
CA PRO A 36 -22.44 5.10 3.04
C PRO A 36 -22.32 4.42 1.68
N SER A 37 -22.48 5.22 0.63
CA SER A 37 -22.27 4.83 -0.76
C SER A 37 -20.78 4.73 -1.11
N HIS A 38 -20.48 4.06 -2.23
CA HIS A 38 -19.11 4.00 -2.77
C HIS A 38 -18.50 5.40 -3.02
N LEU A 39 -19.30 6.41 -3.36
CA LEU A 39 -18.82 7.79 -3.54
C LEU A 39 -18.38 8.40 -2.21
N GLU A 40 -19.19 8.25 -1.15
CA GLU A 40 -18.85 8.74 0.18
C GLU A 40 -17.59 8.06 0.72
N ILE A 41 -17.41 6.76 0.44
CA ILE A 41 -16.19 6.04 0.79
C ILE A 41 -14.97 6.61 0.05
N LEU A 42 -15.10 6.91 -1.25
CA LEU A 42 -14.01 7.50 -2.01
C LEU A 42 -13.64 8.89 -1.49
N ASP A 43 -14.63 9.72 -1.15
CA ASP A 43 -14.40 11.05 -0.59
C ASP A 43 -13.71 10.98 0.78
N TYR A 44 -14.11 10.02 1.62
CA TYR A 44 -13.46 9.78 2.92
C TYR A 44 -12.00 9.33 2.76
N LEU A 45 -11.73 8.36 1.87
CA LEU A 45 -10.36 7.87 1.62
C LEU A 45 -9.46 8.94 0.98
N ASP A 46 -9.99 9.76 0.08
CA ASP A 46 -9.26 10.89 -0.51
C ASP A 46 -8.94 11.96 0.55
N SER A 47 -9.90 12.25 1.44
CA SER A 47 -9.70 13.18 2.56
C SER A 47 -8.63 12.67 3.54
N TYR A 48 -8.65 11.38 3.87
CA TYR A 48 -7.61 10.73 4.69
C TYR A 48 -6.22 10.85 4.05
N ALA A 49 -6.11 10.51 2.75
CA ALA A 49 -4.85 10.55 2.03
C ALA A 49 -4.27 11.97 1.94
N LYS A 50 -5.13 12.99 1.82
CA LYS A 50 -4.72 14.41 1.87
C LYS A 50 -4.32 14.85 3.27
N TYR A 51 -5.06 14.44 4.30
CA TYR A 51 -4.79 14.83 5.69
C TYR A 51 -3.40 14.39 6.16
N PHE A 52 -3.00 13.15 5.82
CA PHE A 52 -1.67 12.63 6.16
C PHE A 52 -0.61 12.85 5.07
N ASP A 53 -0.94 13.61 4.02
CA ASP A 53 -0.05 13.91 2.89
C ASP A 53 0.59 12.63 2.28
N LEU A 54 -0.23 11.59 2.11
CA LEU A 54 0.20 10.27 1.63
C LEU A 54 0.40 10.25 0.11
N LEU A 55 -0.28 11.13 -0.61
CA LEU A 55 -0.28 11.14 -2.07
C LEU A 55 1.12 11.35 -2.66
N LYS A 56 2.04 11.99 -1.94
CA LYS A 56 3.44 12.15 -2.37
C LYS A 56 4.21 10.84 -2.48
N PHE A 57 3.76 9.79 -1.79
CA PHE A 57 4.35 8.44 -1.83
C PHE A 57 3.63 7.53 -2.82
N VAL A 58 2.60 8.01 -3.52
CA VAL A 58 1.76 7.20 -4.41
C VAL A 58 2.03 7.57 -5.87
N SER A 59 2.51 6.59 -6.63
CA SER A 59 2.65 6.70 -8.10
C SER A 59 1.46 6.04 -8.80
N PHE A 60 0.55 6.85 -9.34
CA PHE A 60 -0.57 6.33 -10.14
C PHE A 60 -0.12 5.85 -11.53
N ASN A 61 -0.99 5.11 -12.23
CA ASN A 61 -0.73 4.58 -13.58
C ASN A 61 0.54 3.69 -13.68
N SER A 62 0.89 3.08 -12.56
CA SER A 62 2.09 2.27 -12.36
C SER A 62 1.66 0.84 -12.06
N LYS A 63 1.82 -0.06 -13.02
CA LYS A 63 1.51 -1.49 -12.87
C LYS A 63 2.76 -2.20 -12.37
N VAL A 64 2.70 -2.76 -11.16
CA VAL A 64 3.75 -3.65 -10.65
C VAL A 64 3.65 -4.98 -11.41
N VAL A 65 4.76 -5.40 -12.03
CA VAL A 65 4.84 -6.63 -12.84
C VAL A 65 5.71 -7.70 -12.20
N GLU A 66 6.68 -7.31 -11.37
CA GLU A 66 7.58 -8.22 -10.66
C GLU A 66 8.04 -7.59 -9.34
N ILE A 67 8.34 -8.44 -8.36
CA ILE A 67 8.94 -8.06 -7.08
C ILE A 67 10.07 -9.05 -6.84
N ARG A 68 11.26 -8.54 -6.50
CA ARG A 68 12.43 -9.37 -6.17
C ARG A 68 13.03 -8.99 -4.84
N PHE A 69 13.41 -9.99 -4.08
CA PHE A 69 14.22 -9.83 -2.88
C PHE A 69 15.70 -9.76 -3.28
N VAL A 70 16.39 -8.72 -2.85
CA VAL A 70 17.81 -8.45 -3.18
C VAL A 70 18.68 -8.54 -1.92
N GLY A 71 18.22 -9.26 -0.88
CA GLY A 71 18.86 -9.37 0.43
C GLY A 71 20.38 -9.59 0.42
N ASP A 72 21.01 -9.19 1.53
CA ASP A 72 22.46 -8.99 1.70
C ASP A 72 23.31 -9.97 0.88
N ARG A 73 23.97 -9.42 -0.14
CA ARG A 73 24.89 -10.14 -1.01
C ARG A 73 26.26 -10.35 -0.36
N GLU A 74 26.32 -10.38 0.97
CA GLU A 74 27.51 -10.61 1.79
C GLU A 74 27.29 -11.83 2.71
N THR A 75 27.20 -13.01 2.11
CA THR A 75 27.65 -14.24 2.77
C THR A 75 28.62 -14.96 1.85
N THR A 76 29.78 -14.35 1.66
CA THR A 76 30.98 -15.11 1.32
C THR A 76 32.03 -14.84 2.41
N THR A 77 32.23 -15.90 3.20
CA THR A 77 33.44 -16.28 3.94
C THR A 77 33.85 -15.48 5.18
N ASP A 78 33.60 -16.17 6.30
CA ASP A 78 34.45 -16.35 7.48
C ASP A 78 34.14 -15.60 8.79
N ASP A 79 34.03 -16.47 9.81
CA ASP A 79 34.17 -16.29 11.26
C ASP A 79 32.95 -15.94 12.14
N LEU A 80 32.66 -16.93 13.01
CA LEU A 80 31.96 -16.89 14.30
C LEU A 80 30.43 -17.10 14.31
N GLY A 81 30.06 -18.37 14.10
CA GLY A 81 29.28 -19.11 15.10
C GLY A 81 27.97 -18.48 15.58
N GLY A 82 26.97 -18.37 14.72
CA GLY A 82 25.60 -18.08 15.13
C GLY A 82 24.62 -18.41 14.00
N LYS A 83 23.86 -19.50 14.15
CA LYS A 83 22.73 -19.80 13.25
C LYS A 83 21.65 -18.72 13.43
N SER A 84 21.71 -17.64 12.66
CA SER A 84 20.54 -16.77 12.49
C SER A 84 19.54 -17.50 11.59
N GLY A 85 18.29 -17.62 12.07
CA GLY A 85 17.22 -18.37 11.41
C GLY A 85 16.97 -17.95 9.95
N GLU A 86 16.19 -18.76 9.25
CA GLU A 86 15.87 -18.76 7.80
C GLU A 86 15.35 -17.44 7.20
N TYR A 87 15.26 -16.36 7.98
CA TYR A 87 14.98 -15.01 7.52
C TYR A 87 16.08 -14.11 8.06
N GLY A 88 16.92 -13.57 7.17
CA GLY A 88 17.92 -12.56 7.50
C GLY A 88 17.29 -11.32 8.15
N SER A 89 18.12 -10.40 8.64
CA SER A 89 17.66 -9.13 9.22
C SER A 89 16.65 -8.45 8.29
N LEU A 90 15.41 -8.23 8.77
CA LEU A 90 14.30 -7.77 7.94
C LEU A 90 14.47 -6.34 7.43
N LEU A 91 15.36 -5.54 8.05
CA LEU A 91 15.61 -4.13 7.71
C LEU A 91 17.08 -3.76 8.01
N PRO A 92 18.05 -4.16 7.17
CA PRO A 92 19.47 -3.88 7.39
C PRO A 92 19.87 -2.41 7.14
N GLY A 93 18.91 -1.49 6.97
CA GLY A 93 19.17 -0.12 6.53
C GLY A 93 19.69 -0.04 5.09
N ARG A 94 19.46 -1.10 4.30
CA ARG A 94 19.83 -1.26 2.89
C ARG A 94 18.58 -1.73 2.15
N THR A 95 18.41 -1.34 0.89
CA THR A 95 17.29 -1.77 0.05
C THR A 95 17.28 -3.29 -0.10
N VAL A 96 16.26 -3.94 0.46
CA VAL A 96 16.12 -5.41 0.42
C VAL A 96 15.13 -5.88 -0.63
N TRP A 97 14.32 -4.96 -1.16
CA TRP A 97 13.33 -5.26 -2.17
C TRP A 97 13.49 -4.33 -3.37
N GLU A 98 13.28 -4.90 -4.55
CA GLU A 98 13.12 -4.13 -5.76
C GLU A 98 11.83 -4.52 -6.47
N VAL A 99 11.19 -3.52 -7.07
CA VAL A 99 9.89 -3.64 -7.71
C VAL A 99 10.01 -3.21 -9.16
N ALA A 100 9.61 -4.10 -10.07
CA ALA A 100 9.50 -3.80 -11.48
C ALA A 100 8.13 -3.19 -11.77
N VAL A 101 8.15 -1.99 -12.36
CA VAL A 101 6.96 -1.22 -12.66
C VAL A 101 6.91 -0.91 -14.15
N GLN A 102 5.76 -1.17 -14.76
CA GLN A 102 5.43 -0.77 -16.11
C GLN A 102 4.42 0.39 -16.06
N THR A 103 4.71 1.47 -16.80
CA THR A 103 3.80 2.63 -16.86
C THR A 103 2.84 2.48 -18.04
N ASN A 104 1.61 3.00 -17.93
CA ASN A 104 0.62 2.88 -19.02
C ASN A 104 1.05 3.58 -20.33
N GLN A 105 2.05 4.45 -20.29
CA GLN A 105 2.53 5.25 -21.43
C GLN A 105 3.74 4.62 -22.13
N SER A 106 4.36 3.59 -21.55
CA SER A 106 5.56 2.96 -22.09
C SER A 106 5.58 1.48 -21.72
N GLU A 107 5.85 0.63 -22.70
CA GLU A 107 6.08 -0.80 -22.44
C GLU A 107 7.39 -1.06 -21.67
N THR A 108 8.18 -0.02 -21.41
CA THR A 108 9.44 -0.12 -20.68
C THR A 108 9.19 -0.44 -19.21
N VAL A 109 9.83 -1.50 -18.74
CA VAL A 109 9.86 -1.89 -17.33
C VAL A 109 10.97 -1.13 -16.61
N GLN A 110 10.63 -0.44 -15.53
CA GLN A 110 11.57 0.30 -14.68
C GLN A 110 11.64 -0.37 -13.31
N TRP A 111 12.85 -0.46 -12.74
CA TRP A 111 13.09 -1.04 -11.43
C TRP A 111 13.25 0.05 -10.37
N TYR A 112 12.53 -0.09 -9.27
CA TYR A 112 12.57 0.82 -8.13
C TYR A 112 12.98 0.04 -6.88
N ALA A 113 13.94 0.57 -6.13
CA ALA A 113 14.36 0.00 -4.86
C ALA A 113 13.45 0.51 -3.73
N CYS A 114 13.09 -0.38 -2.81
CA CYS A 114 12.32 -0.05 -1.62
C CYS A 114 13.22 -0.20 -0.38
N GLU A 115 13.27 0.86 0.42
CA GLU A 115 13.96 0.94 1.72
C GLU A 115 13.02 0.60 2.88
#